data_AF-A0A1I6Q986-F1
#
_entry.id   AF-A0A1I6Q986-F1
#
_cell.length_a   1.000
_cell.length_b   1.000
_cell.length_c   1.000
_cell.angle_alpha   90.00
_cell.angle_beta   90.00
_cell.angle_gamma   90.00
#
_symmetry.space_group_name_H-M   'P 1'
#
loop_
_entity.id
_entity.type
_entity.pdbx_description
1 polymer ?
#
loop_
_entity_poly.entity_id
_entity_poly.type
_entity_poly.pdbx_seq_one_letter_code
_entity_poly.pdbx_strand_id
1 'polypeptide(L)'
;MLKKLFKKKPKTIREYLILVEKKPALNFQLDIIRNNLVEIQITRQRMLNKFGLSEQISNGIGISIAFTDDRNQDLERFQRSDLMKKTIHLKEFPRAYFFMCDNDSQKVINLLSEIQKKVYGYTDKTIYGYRFIRH
;
A
#
# COMPACT_ATOMS: atom_id res chain seq x y z
N MET A 1 -31.20 -3.31 27.08
CA MET A 1 -29.91 -2.63 26.79
C MET A 1 -29.53 -2.91 25.33
N LEU A 2 -29.93 -2.03 24.39
CA LEU A 2 -29.65 -2.16 22.95
C LEU A 2 -28.20 -1.78 22.65
N LYS A 3 -27.26 -2.72 22.86
CA LYS A 3 -25.86 -2.54 22.45
C LYS A 3 -25.74 -2.75 20.93
N LYS A 4 -25.42 -1.65 20.22
CA LYS A 4 -24.96 -1.55 18.82
C LYS A 4 -26.04 -1.60 17.72
N LEU A 5 -26.81 -0.53 17.58
CA LEU A 5 -27.72 -0.30 16.43
C LEU A 5 -27.07 0.41 15.23
N PHE A 6 -25.82 0.84 15.32
CA PHE A 6 -25.07 1.36 14.17
C PHE A 6 -23.82 0.50 13.96
N LYS A 7 -23.83 -0.36 12.94
CA LYS A 7 -22.58 -0.89 12.37
C LYS A 7 -21.72 0.33 12.05
N LYS A 8 -20.55 0.46 12.70
CA LYS A 8 -19.61 1.54 12.38
C LYS A 8 -19.42 1.54 10.86
N LYS A 9 -19.67 2.66 10.20
CA LYS A 9 -19.37 2.81 8.77
C LYS A 9 -17.90 2.39 8.56
N PRO A 10 -17.60 1.56 7.55
CA PRO A 10 -16.23 1.22 7.24
C PRO A 10 -15.47 2.51 6.94
N LYS A 11 -14.28 2.64 7.53
CA LYS A 11 -13.40 3.78 7.29
C LYS A 11 -12.81 3.70 5.88
N THR A 12 -12.64 4.82 5.23
CA THR A 12 -11.91 4.97 3.97
C THR A 12 -10.41 4.74 4.15
N ILE A 13 -9.68 4.53 3.03
CA ILE A 13 -8.21 4.45 3.01
C ILE A 13 -7.60 5.69 3.69
N ARG A 14 -8.07 6.90 3.35
CA ARG A 14 -7.60 8.14 3.96
C ARG A 14 -7.78 8.14 5.48
N GLU A 15 -8.92 7.71 5.97
CA GLU A 15 -9.19 7.65 7.41
C GLU A 15 -8.35 6.59 8.14
N TYR A 16 -7.99 5.49 7.47
CA TYR A 16 -7.03 4.53 8.01
C TYR A 16 -5.61 5.11 8.04
N LEU A 17 -5.18 5.80 6.98
CA LEU A 17 -3.87 6.44 6.92
C LEU A 17 -3.72 7.52 8.00
N ILE A 18 -4.73 8.37 8.20
CA ILE A 18 -4.74 9.35 9.31
C ILE A 18 -4.71 8.64 10.67
N LEU A 19 -5.39 7.50 10.81
CA LEU A 19 -5.38 6.73 12.06
C LEU A 19 -4.00 6.17 12.38
N VAL A 20 -3.30 5.61 11.40
CA VAL A 20 -1.95 5.06 11.61
C VAL A 20 -0.95 6.19 11.81
N GLU A 21 -1.09 7.32 11.10
CA GLU A 21 -0.28 8.51 11.32
C GLU A 21 -0.29 8.93 12.80
N LYS A 22 -1.49 9.02 13.39
CA LYS A 22 -1.69 9.35 14.82
C LYS A 22 -1.34 8.23 15.81
N LYS A 23 -1.04 7.03 15.32
CA LYS A 23 -0.71 5.85 16.14
C LYS A 23 0.59 5.20 15.64
N PRO A 24 1.75 5.83 15.84
CA PRO A 24 3.03 5.36 15.29
C PRO A 24 3.41 3.95 15.75
N ALA A 25 3.00 3.55 16.95
CA ALA A 25 3.24 2.21 17.49
C ALA A 25 2.33 1.12 16.88
N LEU A 26 1.33 1.47 16.08
CA LEU A 26 0.42 0.51 15.46
C LEU A 26 1.10 -0.21 14.29
N ASN A 27 1.23 -1.53 14.39
CA ASN A 27 1.49 -2.40 13.24
C ASN A 27 0.18 -2.68 12.50
N PHE A 28 0.22 -2.58 11.18
CA PHE A 28 -0.96 -2.75 10.36
C PHE A 28 -0.59 -3.21 8.96
N GLN A 29 -1.60 -3.72 8.26
CA GLN A 29 -1.58 -3.98 6.85
C GLN A 29 -2.88 -3.43 6.23
N LEU A 30 -2.76 -2.67 5.16
CA LEU A 30 -3.89 -2.19 4.37
C LEU A 30 -3.72 -2.69 2.94
N ASP A 31 -4.57 -3.64 2.55
CA ASP A 31 -4.60 -4.24 1.22
C ASP A 31 -5.56 -3.45 0.33
N ILE A 32 -5.15 -3.19 -0.91
CA ILE A 32 -6.00 -2.65 -1.98
C ILE A 32 -6.19 -3.77 -3.00
N ILE A 33 -7.45 -4.12 -3.22
CA ILE A 33 -7.85 -5.36 -3.87
C ILE A 33 -8.69 -5.03 -5.11
N ARG A 34 -8.30 -5.56 -6.26
CA ARG A 34 -9.07 -5.48 -7.51
C ARG A 34 -9.12 -6.86 -8.14
N ASN A 35 -10.31 -7.26 -8.63
CA ASN A 35 -10.53 -8.59 -9.21
C ASN A 35 -10.04 -9.74 -8.30
N ASN A 36 -10.33 -9.64 -6.99
CA ASN A 36 -9.90 -10.60 -5.96
C ASN A 36 -8.38 -10.76 -5.77
N LEU A 37 -7.57 -9.87 -6.34
CA LEU A 37 -6.12 -9.85 -6.18
C LEU A 37 -5.67 -8.61 -5.42
N VAL A 38 -4.70 -8.79 -4.51
CA VAL A 38 -4.04 -7.66 -3.84
C VAL A 38 -3.09 -7.00 -4.84
N GLU A 39 -3.34 -5.74 -5.17
CA GLU A 39 -2.48 -4.98 -6.08
C GLU A 39 -1.45 -4.17 -5.31
N ILE A 40 -1.88 -3.57 -4.19
CA ILE A 40 -1.05 -2.70 -3.39
C ILE A 40 -1.25 -3.08 -1.94
N GLN A 41 -0.16 -3.21 -1.19
CA GLN A 41 -0.20 -3.44 0.25
C GLN A 41 0.58 -2.33 0.95
N ILE A 42 -0.05 -1.71 1.94
CA ILE A 42 0.52 -0.63 2.74
C ILE A 42 0.73 -1.13 4.16
N THR A 43 1.94 -0.98 4.69
CA THR A 43 2.33 -1.49 6.01
C THR A 43 3.24 -0.50 6.72
N ARG A 44 3.55 -0.76 7.99
CA ARG A 44 4.70 -0.10 8.64
C ARG A 44 6.00 -0.56 7.99
N GLN A 45 6.94 0.38 7.78
CA GLN A 45 8.26 0.03 7.29
C GLN A 45 8.88 -1.05 8.16
N ARG A 46 8.95 -0.89 9.49
CA ARG A 46 9.57 -1.88 10.42
C ARG A 46 9.08 -3.32 10.28
N MET A 47 7.88 -3.55 9.73
CA MET A 47 7.38 -4.90 9.45
C MET A 47 8.11 -5.56 8.27
N LEU A 48 8.73 -4.75 7.41
CA LEU A 48 9.54 -5.14 6.27
C LEU A 48 10.98 -5.51 6.64
N ASN A 49 11.43 -5.26 7.88
CA ASN A 49 12.72 -5.77 8.39
C ASN A 49 12.85 -7.29 8.23
N LYS A 50 11.72 -8.01 8.31
CA LYS A 50 11.67 -9.46 8.08
C LYS A 50 12.06 -9.88 6.66
N PHE A 51 12.07 -8.94 5.71
CA PHE A 51 12.48 -9.13 4.33
C PHE A 51 13.89 -8.56 4.05
N GLY A 52 14.69 -8.26 5.07
CA GLY A 52 16.08 -7.83 4.91
C GLY A 52 16.29 -6.35 4.54
N LEU A 53 15.25 -5.52 4.59
CA LEU A 53 15.33 -4.09 4.31
C LEU A 53 15.87 -3.33 5.54
N SER A 54 17.10 -2.83 5.50
CA SER A 54 17.85 -2.32 6.67
C SER A 54 17.73 -0.82 6.97
N GLU A 55 17.33 0.03 6.01
CA GLU A 55 17.24 1.49 6.19
C GLU A 55 15.77 1.93 6.33
N GLN A 56 15.24 1.87 7.55
CA GLN A 56 13.82 2.13 7.77
C GLN A 56 13.56 3.11 8.90
N ILE A 57 12.67 4.06 8.61
CA ILE A 57 12.11 4.96 9.60
C ILE A 57 11.14 4.13 10.46
N SER A 58 11.34 4.08 11.78
CA SER A 58 10.58 3.19 12.68
C SER A 58 9.06 3.37 12.61
N ASN A 59 8.60 4.59 12.34
CA ASN A 59 7.19 4.94 12.14
C ASN A 59 6.83 5.17 10.66
N GLY A 60 7.76 4.98 9.73
CA GLY A 60 7.52 5.15 8.30
C GLY A 60 6.47 4.17 7.75
N ILE A 61 5.97 4.51 6.58
CA ILE A 61 5.04 3.67 5.82
C ILE A 61 5.79 3.02 4.67
N GLY A 62 5.60 1.71 4.51
CA GLY A 62 6.07 0.94 3.36
C GLY A 62 4.89 0.64 2.44
N ILE A 63 5.05 0.86 1.14
CA ILE A 63 4.08 0.45 0.12
C ILE A 63 4.73 -0.62 -0.74
N SER A 64 4.15 -1.82 -0.77
CA SER A 64 4.60 -2.90 -1.64
C SER A 64 3.66 -3.08 -2.81
N ILE A 65 4.23 -3.18 -4.00
CA ILE A 65 3.57 -3.63 -5.23
C ILE A 65 4.24 -4.91 -5.71
N ALA A 66 3.44 -5.85 -6.21
CA ALA A 66 3.95 -7.10 -6.74
C ALA A 66 3.26 -7.45 -8.06
N PHE A 67 4.00 -8.11 -8.95
CA PHE A 67 3.53 -8.46 -10.29
C PHE A 67 3.58 -9.97 -10.50
N THR A 68 2.44 -10.57 -10.83
CA THR A 68 2.32 -11.97 -11.29
C THR A 68 2.61 -12.05 -12.80
N ASP A 69 2.78 -13.26 -13.35
CA ASP A 69 2.99 -13.47 -14.80
C ASP A 69 1.84 -12.91 -15.64
N ASP A 70 0.64 -13.04 -15.12
CA ASP A 70 -0.63 -12.51 -15.65
C ASP A 70 -0.74 -10.97 -15.57
N ARG A 71 0.29 -10.27 -15.06
CA ARG A 71 0.36 -8.80 -14.94
C ARG A 71 1.58 -8.18 -15.64
N ASN A 72 2.10 -8.83 -16.68
CA ASN A 72 3.25 -8.31 -17.44
C ASN A 72 3.05 -6.87 -17.95
N GLN A 73 1.83 -6.49 -18.37
CA GLN A 73 1.57 -5.13 -18.82
C GLN A 73 1.68 -4.09 -17.68
N ASP A 74 1.25 -4.43 -16.46
CA ASP A 74 1.39 -3.55 -15.30
C ASP A 74 2.88 -3.40 -14.94
N LEU A 75 3.65 -4.50 -15.01
CA LEU A 75 5.09 -4.49 -14.78
C LEU A 75 5.81 -3.62 -15.82
N GLU A 76 5.49 -3.76 -17.10
CA GLU A 76 6.07 -2.91 -18.17
C GLU A 76 5.76 -1.43 -17.95
N ARG A 77 4.51 -1.10 -17.59
CA ARG A 77 4.11 0.27 -17.25
C ARG A 77 4.92 0.81 -16.08
N PHE A 78 5.08 0.00 -15.03
CA PHE A 78 5.86 0.37 -13.86
C PHE A 78 7.34 0.61 -14.21
N GLN A 79 7.96 -0.31 -14.96
CA GLN A 79 9.37 -0.21 -15.36
C GLN A 79 9.66 1.02 -16.24
N ARG A 80 8.69 1.47 -17.04
CA ARG A 80 8.81 2.70 -17.84
C ARG A 80 8.50 3.98 -17.05
N SER A 81 7.92 3.86 -15.85
CA SER A 81 7.52 5.01 -15.04
C SER A 81 8.66 5.58 -14.20
N ASP A 82 8.56 6.85 -13.81
CA ASP A 82 9.48 7.48 -12.85
C ASP A 82 9.37 6.89 -11.45
N LEU A 83 8.32 6.11 -11.17
CA LEU A 83 8.12 5.43 -9.89
C LEU A 83 9.16 4.35 -9.63
N MET A 84 9.66 3.67 -10.68
CA MET A 84 10.68 2.62 -10.53
C MET A 84 11.93 3.15 -9.82
N LYS A 85 12.34 4.37 -10.15
CA LYS A 85 13.52 5.03 -9.55
C LYS A 85 13.36 5.35 -8.06
N LYS A 86 12.12 5.32 -7.55
CA LYS A 86 11.76 5.62 -6.16
C LYS A 86 11.56 4.34 -5.33
N THR A 87 11.82 3.16 -5.90
CA THR A 87 11.60 1.88 -5.22
C THR A 87 12.89 1.20 -4.81
N ILE A 88 12.79 0.42 -3.74
CA ILE A 88 13.77 -0.59 -3.37
C ILE A 88 13.28 -1.92 -3.96
N HIS A 89 14.19 -2.63 -4.62
CA HIS A 89 13.96 -3.94 -5.20
C HIS A 89 14.78 -4.98 -4.43
N LEU A 90 14.13 -6.04 -3.96
CA LEU A 90 14.79 -7.14 -3.26
C LEU A 90 15.11 -8.25 -4.25
N LYS A 91 16.34 -8.77 -4.23
CA LYS A 91 16.78 -9.82 -5.17
C LYS A 91 15.97 -11.11 -4.98
N GLU A 92 15.54 -11.37 -3.76
CA GLU A 92 14.77 -12.55 -3.35
C GLU A 92 13.32 -12.50 -3.89
N PHE A 93 12.84 -11.31 -4.26
CA PHE A 93 11.48 -11.10 -4.78
C PHE A 93 11.54 -10.32 -6.10
N PRO A 94 11.89 -10.97 -7.22
CA PRO A 94 12.26 -10.30 -8.48
C PRO A 94 11.13 -9.50 -9.14
N ARG A 95 9.92 -9.59 -8.62
CA ARG A 95 8.73 -8.86 -9.09
C ARG A 95 8.00 -8.14 -7.97
N ALA A 96 8.64 -7.92 -6.82
CA ALA A 96 8.11 -7.13 -5.73
C ALA A 96 8.97 -5.88 -5.51
N TYR A 97 8.31 -4.73 -5.43
CA TYR A 97 8.95 -3.44 -5.29
C TYR A 97 8.35 -2.69 -4.12
N PHE A 98 9.20 -1.95 -3.41
CA PHE A 98 8.84 -1.29 -2.16
C PHE A 98 9.12 0.20 -2.22
N PHE A 99 8.14 1.02 -1.89
CA PHE A 99 8.32 2.44 -1.64
C PHE A 99 8.45 2.67 -0.13
N MET A 100 9.45 3.45 0.26
CA MET A 100 9.64 3.88 1.64
C MET A 100 9.19 5.33 1.78
N CYS A 101 8.12 5.54 2.54
CA CYS A 101 7.53 6.85 2.80
C CYS A 101 7.66 7.24 4.28
N ASP A 102 7.74 8.53 4.55
CA ASP A 102 7.47 9.05 5.89
C ASP A 102 6.01 8.75 6.32
N ASN A 103 5.68 9.06 7.57
CA ASN A 103 4.36 8.79 8.14
C ASN A 103 3.30 9.84 7.75
N ASP A 104 3.53 10.59 6.66
CA ASP A 104 2.63 11.64 6.16
C ASP A 104 1.51 11.03 5.31
N SER A 105 0.28 11.06 5.82
CA SER A 105 -0.86 10.45 5.13
C SER A 105 -1.15 11.08 3.77
N GLN A 106 -0.91 12.38 3.59
CA GLN A 106 -1.17 13.06 2.31
C GLN A 106 -0.16 12.63 1.25
N LYS A 107 1.12 12.51 1.61
CA LYS A 107 2.16 11.99 0.68
C LYS A 107 1.89 10.55 0.29
N VAL A 108 1.49 9.70 1.24
CA VAL A 108 1.12 8.29 0.96
C VAL A 108 -0.08 8.21 0.01
N ILE A 109 -1.11 9.05 0.21
CA ILE A 109 -2.29 9.10 -0.68
C ILE A 109 -1.90 9.57 -2.09
N ASN A 110 -1.05 10.58 -2.21
CA ASN A 110 -0.59 11.08 -3.50
C ASN A 110 0.18 9.99 -4.27
N LEU A 111 1.12 9.32 -3.60
CA LEU A 111 1.86 8.20 -4.19
C LEU A 111 0.94 7.05 -4.58
N LEU A 112 -0.04 6.71 -3.73
CA LEU A 112 -1.03 5.68 -4.04
C LEU A 112 -1.81 6.01 -5.31
N SER A 113 -2.28 7.26 -5.45
CA SER A 113 -2.98 7.72 -6.64
C SER A 113 -2.10 7.65 -7.89
N GLU A 114 -0.81 8.01 -7.77
CA GLU A 114 0.14 7.87 -8.87
C GLU A 114 0.35 6.40 -9.28
N ILE A 115 0.56 5.50 -8.33
CA ILE A 115 0.71 4.06 -8.59
C ILE A 115 -0.55 3.53 -9.28
N GLN A 116 -1.73 3.81 -8.72
CA GLN A 116 -3.01 3.38 -9.29
C GLN A 116 -3.19 3.81 -10.74
N LYS A 117 -2.88 5.07 -11.08
CA LYS A 117 -3.03 5.60 -12.44
C LYS A 117 -1.93 5.12 -13.39
N LYS A 118 -0.66 5.29 -13.01
CA LYS A 118 0.50 5.05 -13.89
C LYS A 118 0.80 3.56 -14.06
N VAL A 119 0.59 2.74 -13.03
CA VAL A 119 0.92 1.31 -13.04
C VAL A 119 -0.32 0.47 -13.40
N TYR A 120 -1.41 0.64 -12.64
CA TYR A 120 -2.58 -0.24 -12.74
C TYR A 120 -3.70 0.29 -13.64
N GLY A 121 -3.52 1.47 -14.25
CA GLY A 121 -4.48 2.08 -15.18
C GLY A 121 -5.82 2.44 -14.56
N TYR A 122 -5.84 2.83 -13.28
CA TYR A 122 -7.08 3.22 -12.61
C TYR A 122 -7.67 4.47 -13.27
N THR A 123 -8.99 4.41 -13.45
CA THR A 123 -9.86 5.49 -13.91
C THR A 123 -10.93 5.76 -12.86
N ASP A 124 -11.70 6.83 -13.02
CA ASP A 124 -12.80 7.18 -12.11
C ASP A 124 -13.91 6.10 -12.05
N LYS A 125 -13.93 5.17 -13.02
CA LYS A 125 -14.86 4.03 -13.09
C LYS A 125 -14.30 2.76 -12.44
N THR A 126 -13.06 2.78 -11.98
CA THR A 126 -12.41 1.58 -11.44
C THR A 126 -12.97 1.23 -10.08
N ILE A 127 -13.56 0.04 -9.97
CA ILE A 127 -14.07 -0.51 -8.71
C ILE A 127 -12.95 -1.31 -8.05
N TYR A 128 -12.64 -0.97 -6.80
CA TYR A 128 -11.67 -1.69 -5.98
C TYR A 128 -12.17 -1.77 -4.53
N GLY A 129 -11.75 -2.82 -3.82
CA GLY A 129 -11.95 -2.99 -2.39
C GLY A 129 -10.69 -2.67 -1.60
N TYR A 130 -10.82 -2.60 -0.28
CA TYR A 130 -9.67 -2.53 0.61
C TYR A 130 -9.94 -3.28 1.92
N ARG A 131 -8.88 -3.79 2.55
CA ARG A 131 -8.94 -4.54 3.79
C ARG A 131 -7.87 -4.04 4.75
N PHE A 132 -8.29 -3.61 5.94
CA PHE A 132 -7.39 -3.18 7.01
C PHE A 132 -7.25 -4.27 8.08
N ILE A 133 -6.02 -4.65 8.37
CA ILE A 133 -5.66 -5.66 9.37
C ILE A 133 -4.74 -4.98 10.40
N ARG A 134 -5.04 -5.22 11.68
CA ARG A 134 -4.20 -4.81 12.80
C ARG A 134 -3.39 -6.02 13.28
N HIS A 135 -2.07 -5.84 13.44
CA HIS A 135 -1.18 -6.83 14.04
C HIS A 135 -0.85 -6.46 15.49
#